data_AF-A0A930T5L6-F1
#
_entry.id   AF-A0A930T5L6-F1
#
_cell.length_a   1.000
_cell.length_b   1.000
_cell.length_c   1.000
_cell.angle_alpha   90.00
_cell.angle_beta   90.00
_cell.angle_gamma   90.00
#
_symmetry.space_group_name_H-M   'P 1'
#
loop_
_entity.id
_entity.type
_entity.pdbx_description
1 polymer ?
#
loop_
_entity_poly.entity_id
_entity_poly.type
_entity_poly.pdbx_seq_one_letter_code
_entity_poly.pdbx_strand_id
1 'polypeptide(L)'
;MATALASVSVLGFMGSAEGATLLTVDLSVTNQITIRSTTGASSADVSGSDSTGVYLAGFYTGAGTALTATLVSGDLTSANNTSDNSPNLFRANSGTDLGLNIFSFTDDSPASFTSGSQAFTGEGTWNLNSTNYLEMVNGNSSGLLYFPADTVSDIDTATLIGEWERFTPTTTPEPSLLFALIGFGAFGLFGKGKK
;
A
#
# COMPACT_ATOMS: atom_id res chain seq x y z
N MET A 1 -17.28 -17.80 55.69
CA MET A 1 -16.43 -18.21 54.56
C MET A 1 -16.87 -17.37 53.38
N ALA A 2 -16.12 -16.31 53.05
CA ALA A 2 -16.49 -15.33 52.05
C ALA A 2 -15.77 -15.65 50.75
N THR A 3 -16.52 -15.83 49.65
CA THR A 3 -15.95 -15.96 48.31
C THR A 3 -16.47 -14.79 47.50
N ALA A 4 -15.62 -13.79 47.31
CA ALA A 4 -15.83 -12.73 46.34
C ALA A 4 -15.59 -13.29 44.93
N LEU A 5 -16.57 -13.16 44.04
CA LEU A 5 -16.39 -13.40 42.62
C LEU A 5 -16.02 -12.06 41.97
N ALA A 6 -14.78 -11.98 41.51
CA ALA A 6 -14.29 -10.86 40.72
C ALA A 6 -14.89 -10.89 39.32
N SER A 7 -15.32 -9.72 38.89
CA SER A 7 -15.87 -9.34 37.60
C SER A 7 -14.87 -9.48 36.45
N VAL A 8 -15.31 -10.00 35.31
CA VAL A 8 -14.64 -9.81 34.01
C VAL A 8 -15.57 -9.00 33.13
N SER A 9 -15.29 -7.69 33.04
CA SER A 9 -15.89 -6.83 32.03
C SER A 9 -15.08 -6.98 30.74
N VAL A 10 -15.60 -7.72 29.77
CA VAL A 10 -15.04 -7.72 28.41
C VAL A 10 -15.39 -6.37 27.78
N LEU A 11 -14.39 -5.50 27.67
CA LEU A 11 -14.44 -4.33 26.79
C LEU A 11 -14.41 -4.86 25.35
N GLY A 12 -15.58 -4.89 24.72
CA GLY A 12 -15.68 -5.11 23.29
C GLY A 12 -14.95 -4.00 22.56
N PHE A 13 -13.83 -4.33 21.92
CA PHE A 13 -13.26 -3.52 20.86
C PHE A 13 -14.27 -3.51 19.70
N MET A 14 -15.12 -2.49 19.66
CA MET A 14 -15.72 -2.07 18.40
C MET A 14 -14.65 -1.28 17.63
N GLY A 15 -13.70 -2.00 17.04
CA GLY A 15 -12.96 -1.45 15.91
C GLY A 15 -13.95 -1.33 14.75
N SER A 16 -14.08 -0.14 14.18
CA SER A 16 -14.65 -0.02 12.83
C SER A 16 -13.96 -1.06 11.95
N ALA A 17 -14.73 -1.83 11.18
CA ALA A 17 -14.19 -2.78 10.22
C ALA A 17 -13.57 -2.02 9.04
N GLU A 18 -12.44 -1.35 9.28
CA GLU A 18 -11.50 -0.96 8.24
C GLU A 18 -10.68 -2.23 7.90
N GLY A 19 -10.60 -2.55 6.62
CA GLY A 19 -9.86 -3.72 6.16
C GLY A 19 -8.37 -3.54 6.47
N ALA A 20 -7.62 -4.64 6.62
CA ALA A 20 -6.17 -4.49 6.73
C ALA A 20 -5.61 -3.89 5.44
N THR A 21 -4.65 -2.96 5.55
CA THR A 21 -3.84 -2.54 4.40
C THR A 21 -3.10 -3.77 3.86
N LEU A 22 -3.37 -4.17 2.63
CA LEU A 22 -2.74 -5.32 1.97
C LEU A 22 -1.62 -4.92 1.02
N LEU A 23 -1.72 -3.72 0.44
CA LEU A 23 -0.78 -3.19 -0.54
C LEU A 23 -0.39 -1.75 -0.21
N THR A 24 0.90 -1.45 -0.33
CA THR A 24 1.42 -0.09 -0.31
C THR A 24 1.86 0.33 -1.71
N VAL A 25 1.56 1.57 -2.09
CA VAL A 25 1.89 2.13 -3.40
C VAL A 25 2.92 3.25 -3.25
N ASP A 26 4.09 3.07 -3.83
CA ASP A 26 5.22 3.98 -3.78
C ASP A 26 5.40 4.67 -5.13
N LEU A 27 5.31 6.01 -5.10
CA LEU A 27 5.50 6.91 -6.25
C LEU A 27 6.67 7.88 -5.97
N SER A 28 7.58 7.54 -5.06
CA SER A 28 8.71 8.42 -4.69
C SER A 28 9.73 8.58 -5.82
N VAL A 29 9.80 7.62 -6.74
CA VAL A 29 10.64 7.65 -7.94
C VAL A 29 9.84 8.18 -9.11
N THR A 30 10.35 9.24 -9.75
CA THR A 30 9.67 9.86 -10.90
C THR A 30 9.50 8.87 -12.04
N ASN A 31 8.29 8.84 -12.63
CA ASN A 31 7.92 7.95 -13.74
C ASN A 31 8.00 6.46 -13.38
N GLN A 32 7.84 6.13 -12.11
CA GLN A 32 7.83 4.76 -11.64
C GLN A 32 6.75 4.59 -10.57
N ILE A 33 6.16 3.41 -10.54
CA ILE A 33 5.30 2.94 -9.46
C ILE A 33 5.85 1.63 -8.95
N THR A 34 5.98 1.52 -7.63
CA THR A 34 6.27 0.27 -6.94
C THR A 34 5.10 -0.07 -6.04
N ILE A 35 4.53 -1.27 -6.18
CA ILE A 35 3.45 -1.76 -5.31
C ILE A 35 4.02 -2.90 -4.49
N ARG A 36 3.94 -2.79 -3.16
CA ARG A 36 4.49 -3.78 -2.22
C ARG A 36 3.40 -4.43 -1.40
N SER A 37 3.49 -5.73 -1.23
CA SER A 37 2.69 -6.45 -0.23
C SER A 37 3.01 -5.98 1.19
N THR A 38 2.00 -6.04 2.05
CA THR A 38 2.16 -5.91 3.50
C THR A 38 2.01 -7.28 4.15
N THR A 39 2.07 -7.33 5.48
CA THR A 39 1.65 -8.51 6.26
C THR A 39 0.13 -8.53 6.53
N GLY A 40 -0.64 -7.68 5.85
CA GLY A 40 -2.08 -7.54 6.02
C GLY A 40 -2.81 -8.82 5.63
N ALA A 41 -3.80 -9.20 6.44
CA ALA A 41 -4.63 -10.36 6.21
C ALA A 41 -5.87 -10.01 5.38
N SER A 42 -6.24 -10.87 4.43
CA SER A 42 -7.49 -10.72 3.67
C SER A 42 -8.70 -10.67 4.60
N SER A 43 -9.68 -9.83 4.30
CA SER A 43 -10.95 -9.74 5.03
C SER A 43 -11.97 -10.80 4.63
N ALA A 44 -11.72 -11.56 3.55
CA ALA A 44 -12.68 -12.50 2.99
C ALA A 44 -12.00 -13.73 2.35
N ASP A 45 -12.76 -14.83 2.30
CA ASP A 45 -12.48 -15.98 1.45
C ASP A 45 -13.05 -15.72 0.06
N VAL A 46 -12.20 -15.74 -0.95
CA VAL A 46 -12.63 -15.54 -2.34
C VAL A 46 -11.67 -16.23 -3.31
N SER A 47 -12.20 -16.75 -4.41
CA SER A 47 -11.42 -17.24 -5.54
C SER A 47 -11.98 -16.69 -6.85
N GLY A 48 -11.10 -16.46 -7.82
CA GLY A 48 -11.46 -15.77 -9.06
C GLY A 48 -10.34 -15.81 -10.10
N SER A 49 -10.62 -15.24 -11.26
CA SER A 49 -9.62 -15.13 -12.31
C SER A 49 -8.65 -13.98 -12.02
N ASP A 50 -7.36 -14.27 -12.10
CA ASP A 50 -6.30 -13.27 -12.07
C ASP A 50 -6.20 -12.48 -13.39
N SER A 51 -6.81 -12.97 -14.47
CA SER A 51 -6.97 -12.21 -15.72
C SER A 51 -7.97 -11.06 -15.58
N THR A 52 -8.94 -11.19 -14.68
CA THR A 52 -9.76 -10.05 -14.20
C THR A 52 -8.91 -9.23 -13.24
N GLY A 53 -8.34 -9.86 -12.22
CA GLY A 53 -7.34 -9.24 -11.36
C GLY A 53 -7.90 -8.61 -10.08
N VAL A 54 -7.06 -7.78 -9.46
CA VAL A 54 -7.33 -7.06 -8.21
C VAL A 54 -7.44 -5.57 -8.51
N TYR A 55 -8.57 -4.99 -8.14
CA TYR A 55 -8.89 -3.59 -8.40
C TYR A 55 -8.67 -2.71 -7.18
N LEU A 56 -7.74 -1.76 -7.30
CA LEU A 56 -7.50 -0.67 -6.36
C LEU A 56 -8.53 0.43 -6.60
N ALA A 57 -9.65 0.36 -5.89
CA ALA A 57 -10.75 1.29 -6.06
C ALA A 57 -10.37 2.71 -5.60
N GLY A 58 -10.79 3.69 -6.40
CA GLY A 58 -10.56 5.11 -6.12
C GLY A 58 -9.10 5.52 -6.21
N PHE A 59 -8.25 4.80 -6.95
CA PHE A 59 -6.85 5.16 -7.12
C PHE A 59 -6.64 6.57 -7.73
N TYR A 60 -7.45 6.91 -8.74
CA TYR A 60 -7.44 8.19 -9.42
C TYR A 60 -8.58 9.09 -8.92
N THR A 61 -8.39 10.41 -9.02
CA THR A 61 -9.40 11.43 -8.62
C THR A 61 -10.33 11.84 -9.77
N GLY A 62 -10.05 11.43 -10.99
CA GLY A 62 -10.85 11.77 -12.17
C GLY A 62 -10.40 11.03 -13.42
N ALA A 63 -11.13 11.25 -14.52
CA ALA A 63 -10.77 10.73 -15.83
C ALA A 63 -9.39 11.25 -16.27
N GLY A 64 -8.64 10.43 -16.99
CA GLY A 64 -7.29 10.72 -17.44
C GLY A 64 -6.82 9.78 -18.54
N THR A 65 -5.56 9.39 -18.47
CA THR A 65 -4.89 8.57 -19.48
C THR A 65 -5.10 7.09 -19.20
N ALA A 66 -5.39 6.31 -20.24
CA ALA A 66 -5.41 4.86 -20.14
C ALA A 66 -4.01 4.30 -19.83
N LEU A 67 -3.97 3.16 -19.16
CA LEU A 67 -2.72 2.52 -18.75
C LEU A 67 -2.71 1.06 -19.18
N THR A 68 -1.58 0.64 -19.74
CA THR A 68 -1.16 -0.76 -19.78
C THR A 68 0.35 -0.74 -19.53
N ALA A 69 0.78 -1.24 -18.38
CA ALA A 69 2.19 -1.26 -18.01
C ALA A 69 2.63 -2.69 -17.69
N THR A 70 3.73 -3.08 -18.31
CA THR A 70 4.38 -4.38 -18.09
C THR A 70 5.39 -4.29 -16.96
N LEU A 71 5.46 -5.34 -16.15
CA LEU A 71 6.41 -5.44 -15.04
C LEU A 71 7.85 -5.17 -15.51
N VAL A 72 8.58 -4.36 -14.75
CA VAL A 72 10.01 -4.12 -14.97
C VAL A 72 10.85 -5.01 -14.05
N SER A 73 10.47 -5.10 -12.78
CA SER A 73 11.16 -5.92 -11.78
C SER A 73 10.27 -6.25 -10.60
N GLY A 74 10.64 -7.32 -9.89
CA GLY A 74 9.92 -7.79 -8.71
C GLY A 74 9.09 -9.02 -9.02
N ASP A 75 8.27 -9.40 -8.06
CA ASP A 75 7.31 -10.48 -8.14
C ASP A 75 6.22 -10.23 -7.08
N LEU A 76 5.11 -9.62 -7.47
CA LEU A 76 3.95 -9.40 -6.60
C LEU A 76 2.89 -10.43 -6.94
N THR A 77 2.49 -11.25 -5.96
CA THR A 77 1.52 -12.34 -6.16
C THR A 77 0.58 -12.50 -4.96
N SER A 78 -0.48 -13.31 -5.11
CA SER A 78 -1.28 -13.76 -3.97
C SER A 78 -0.45 -14.71 -3.11
N ALA A 79 -0.52 -14.58 -1.79
CA ALA A 79 0.21 -15.43 -0.87
C ALA A 79 -0.25 -16.91 -0.90
N ASN A 80 -1.45 -17.17 -1.42
CA ASN A 80 -2.03 -18.51 -1.50
C ASN A 80 -1.65 -19.27 -2.79
N ASN A 81 -1.02 -18.60 -3.75
CA ASN A 81 -0.83 -19.13 -5.09
C ASN A 81 0.65 -19.09 -5.50
N THR A 82 0.98 -19.84 -6.55
CA THR A 82 2.27 -19.71 -7.22
C THR A 82 2.24 -18.51 -8.17
N SER A 83 3.37 -17.80 -8.28
CA SER A 83 3.47 -16.62 -9.16
C SER A 83 3.82 -17.01 -10.60
N ASP A 84 3.24 -16.31 -11.57
CA ASP A 84 3.67 -16.34 -12.97
C ASP A 84 4.83 -15.35 -13.26
N ASN A 85 5.26 -14.57 -12.27
CA ASN A 85 6.26 -13.49 -12.35
C ASN A 85 5.91 -12.38 -13.35
N SER A 86 4.63 -12.20 -13.69
CA SER A 86 4.21 -11.24 -14.71
C SER A 86 3.09 -10.26 -14.34
N PRO A 87 2.93 -9.82 -13.06
CA PRO A 87 1.87 -8.88 -12.68
C PRO A 87 1.94 -7.60 -13.51
N ASN A 88 0.87 -7.30 -14.23
CA ASN A 88 0.75 -6.14 -15.09
C ASN A 88 -0.25 -5.14 -14.52
N LEU A 89 -0.08 -3.86 -14.88
CA LEU A 89 -1.02 -2.81 -14.50
C LEU A 89 -1.92 -2.43 -15.65
N PHE A 90 -3.19 -2.20 -15.34
CA PHE A 90 -4.18 -1.77 -16.30
C PHE A 90 -5.08 -0.67 -15.72
N ARG A 91 -5.46 0.28 -16.57
CA ARG A 91 -6.54 1.23 -16.32
C ARG A 91 -7.47 1.25 -17.54
N ALA A 92 -8.72 0.84 -17.31
CA ALA A 92 -9.69 0.62 -18.37
C ALA A 92 -10.37 1.89 -18.89
N ASN A 93 -11.37 1.66 -19.75
CA ASN A 93 -12.35 2.67 -20.19
C ASN A 93 -11.71 3.92 -20.79
N SER A 94 -10.64 3.72 -21.58
CA SER A 94 -9.85 4.81 -22.17
C SER A 94 -9.43 5.87 -21.14
N GLY A 95 -9.21 5.47 -19.89
CA GLY A 95 -8.78 6.34 -18.79
C GLY A 95 -9.91 7.00 -18.00
N THR A 96 -11.19 6.69 -18.24
CA THR A 96 -12.28 7.19 -17.39
C THR A 96 -12.49 6.36 -16.12
N ASP A 97 -11.88 5.17 -16.05
CA ASP A 97 -11.92 4.36 -14.84
C ASP A 97 -11.12 5.05 -13.72
N LEU A 98 -11.66 5.01 -12.49
CA LEU A 98 -11.08 5.68 -11.33
C LEU A 98 -10.17 4.75 -10.51
N GLY A 99 -10.07 3.48 -10.84
CA GLY A 99 -9.17 2.55 -10.15
C GLY A 99 -7.98 2.14 -11.00
N LEU A 100 -7.12 1.35 -10.36
CA LEU A 100 -5.96 0.71 -10.96
C LEU A 100 -6.12 -0.80 -10.79
N ASN A 101 -5.98 -1.56 -11.86
CA ASN A 101 -6.05 -3.02 -11.82
C ASN A 101 -4.65 -3.64 -11.83
N ILE A 102 -4.47 -4.70 -11.05
CA ILE A 102 -3.31 -5.60 -11.08
C ILE A 102 -3.80 -6.97 -11.57
N PHE A 103 -3.26 -7.47 -12.68
CA PHE A 103 -3.70 -8.73 -13.30
C PHE A 103 -2.50 -9.59 -13.75
N SER A 104 -2.74 -10.86 -14.07
CA SER A 104 -1.71 -11.84 -14.46
C SER A 104 -0.61 -11.94 -13.40
N PHE A 105 -0.99 -12.29 -12.17
CA PHE A 105 -0.07 -12.32 -11.03
C PHE A 105 0.08 -13.73 -10.43
N THR A 106 -0.51 -14.74 -11.06
CA THR A 106 -0.40 -16.14 -10.64
C THR A 106 -0.43 -17.07 -11.86
N ASP A 107 0.28 -18.19 -11.79
CA ASP A 107 0.22 -19.27 -12.79
C ASP A 107 -0.84 -20.33 -12.46
N ASP A 108 -1.44 -20.26 -11.27
CA ASP A 108 -2.48 -21.15 -10.77
C ASP A 108 -3.87 -20.49 -10.91
N SER A 109 -4.71 -21.00 -11.82
CA SER A 109 -6.11 -20.56 -11.94
C SER A 109 -7.06 -21.50 -11.18
N PRO A 110 -7.88 -21.02 -10.22
CA PRO A 110 -8.08 -19.61 -9.86
C PRO A 110 -7.07 -19.07 -8.82
N ALA A 111 -6.86 -17.76 -8.85
CA ALA A 111 -6.25 -17.04 -7.73
C ALA A 111 -7.20 -17.06 -6.53
N SER A 112 -6.66 -17.10 -5.32
CA SER A 112 -7.45 -17.16 -4.10
C SER A 112 -6.91 -16.27 -3.00
N PHE A 113 -7.81 -15.83 -2.12
CA PHE A 113 -7.50 -15.16 -0.87
C PHE A 113 -8.28 -15.86 0.25
N THR A 114 -7.64 -16.03 1.40
CA THR A 114 -8.25 -16.68 2.57
C THR A 114 -8.36 -15.67 3.70
N SER A 115 -9.56 -15.53 4.25
CA SER A 115 -9.85 -14.63 5.37
C SER A 115 -8.90 -14.90 6.54
N GLY A 116 -8.31 -13.84 7.09
CA GLY A 116 -7.38 -13.94 8.22
C GLY A 116 -5.97 -14.44 7.88
N SER A 117 -5.68 -14.74 6.60
CA SER A 117 -4.34 -15.08 6.11
C SER A 117 -3.74 -13.92 5.32
N GLN A 118 -2.41 -13.80 5.31
CA GLN A 118 -1.70 -12.79 4.51
C GLN A 118 -2.20 -12.83 3.07
N ALA A 119 -2.52 -11.66 2.49
CA ALA A 119 -3.15 -11.61 1.17
C ALA A 119 -2.15 -11.70 0.01
N PHE A 120 -1.05 -10.95 0.09
CA PHE A 120 -0.05 -10.85 -0.98
C PHE A 120 1.35 -11.13 -0.46
N THR A 121 2.26 -11.47 -1.37
CA THR A 121 3.70 -11.52 -1.12
C THR A 121 4.48 -10.75 -2.20
N GLY A 122 5.68 -10.31 -1.83
CA GLY A 122 6.60 -9.62 -2.72
C GLY A 122 6.22 -8.18 -3.07
N GLU A 123 6.74 -7.70 -4.20
CA GLU A 123 6.54 -6.35 -4.73
C GLU A 123 6.73 -6.33 -6.24
N GLY A 124 6.09 -5.39 -6.93
CA GLY A 124 6.27 -5.17 -8.37
C GLY A 124 6.62 -3.71 -8.64
N THR A 125 7.43 -3.47 -9.67
CA THR A 125 7.80 -2.13 -10.13
C THR A 125 7.54 -1.98 -11.63
N TRP A 126 6.90 -0.88 -12.01
CA TRP A 126 6.54 -0.57 -13.40
C TRP A 126 7.03 0.83 -13.78
N ASN A 127 7.46 0.97 -15.03
CA ASN A 127 7.74 2.29 -15.61
C ASN A 127 6.43 2.94 -16.09
N LEU A 128 6.33 4.24 -15.88
CA LEU A 128 5.20 5.06 -16.28
C LEU A 128 5.69 6.12 -17.28
N ASN A 129 4.81 6.53 -18.18
CA ASN A 129 5.03 7.82 -18.84
C ASN A 129 4.72 8.97 -17.87
N SER A 130 5.20 10.17 -18.19
CA SER A 130 5.06 11.33 -17.31
C SER A 130 3.61 11.71 -17.03
N THR A 131 2.70 11.49 -17.98
CA THR A 131 1.28 11.80 -17.79
C THR A 131 0.64 10.87 -16.78
N ASN A 132 0.81 9.56 -16.93
CA ASN A 132 0.31 8.58 -15.97
C ASN A 132 0.90 8.83 -14.59
N TYR A 133 2.21 9.03 -14.48
CA TYR A 133 2.85 9.32 -13.18
C TYR A 133 2.25 10.54 -12.48
N LEU A 134 2.05 11.66 -13.18
CA LEU A 134 1.44 12.85 -12.60
C LEU A 134 -0.03 12.62 -12.18
N GLU A 135 -0.79 11.86 -12.97
CA GLU A 135 -2.16 11.48 -12.60
C GLU A 135 -2.18 10.62 -11.33
N MET A 136 -1.26 9.66 -11.21
CA MET A 136 -1.15 8.81 -10.01
C MET A 136 -0.72 9.61 -8.78
N VAL A 137 0.25 10.53 -8.91
CA VAL A 137 0.69 11.40 -7.81
C VAL A 137 -0.45 12.30 -7.32
N ASN A 138 -1.31 12.79 -8.22
CA ASN A 138 -2.48 13.60 -7.90
C ASN A 138 -3.74 12.75 -7.57
N GLY A 139 -3.62 11.42 -7.62
CA GLY A 139 -4.66 10.48 -7.22
C GLY A 139 -4.87 10.45 -5.70
N ASN A 140 -5.76 9.57 -5.24
CA ASN A 140 -6.00 9.40 -3.82
C ASN A 140 -4.81 8.68 -3.14
N SER A 141 -4.70 8.83 -1.83
CA SER A 141 -3.62 8.22 -1.03
C SER A 141 -4.03 6.91 -0.37
N SER A 142 -5.29 6.49 -0.47
CA SER A 142 -5.77 5.20 0.01
C SER A 142 -7.09 4.85 -0.65
N GLY A 143 -7.49 3.58 -0.51
CA GLY A 143 -8.76 3.09 -1.00
C GLY A 143 -8.96 1.60 -0.70
N LEU A 144 -9.99 1.03 -1.31
CA LEU A 144 -10.40 -0.35 -1.09
C LEU A 144 -9.83 -1.28 -2.19
N LEU A 145 -9.64 -2.55 -1.85
CA LEU A 145 -9.21 -3.61 -2.76
C LEU A 145 -10.35 -4.59 -3.02
N TYR A 146 -10.71 -4.77 -4.29
CA TYR A 146 -11.75 -5.71 -4.71
C TYR A 146 -11.16 -6.83 -5.57
N PHE A 147 -11.65 -8.06 -5.37
CA PHE A 147 -11.28 -9.22 -6.16
C PHE A 147 -12.46 -10.19 -6.35
N PRO A 148 -12.59 -10.86 -7.50
CA PRO A 148 -11.96 -10.49 -8.78
C PRO A 148 -12.65 -9.23 -9.36
N ALA A 149 -11.86 -8.24 -9.79
CA ALA A 149 -12.36 -7.02 -10.43
C ALA A 149 -11.28 -6.40 -11.33
N ASP A 150 -11.64 -5.96 -12.53
CA ASP A 150 -10.76 -5.25 -13.45
C ASP A 150 -11.13 -3.77 -13.62
N THR A 151 -12.40 -3.44 -13.33
CA THR A 151 -12.99 -2.13 -13.51
C THR A 151 -13.99 -1.79 -12.42
N VAL A 152 -14.38 -0.51 -12.36
CA VAL A 152 -15.41 -0.04 -11.42
C VAL A 152 -16.75 -0.77 -11.58
N SER A 153 -17.07 -1.29 -12.77
CA SER A 153 -18.32 -2.03 -13.01
C SER A 153 -18.39 -3.39 -12.33
N ASP A 154 -17.25 -3.97 -11.94
CA ASP A 154 -17.23 -5.29 -11.31
C ASP A 154 -17.50 -5.23 -9.80
N ILE A 155 -17.37 -4.04 -9.18
CA ILE A 155 -17.43 -3.85 -7.72
C ILE A 155 -18.71 -4.45 -7.11
N ASP A 156 -19.85 -4.31 -7.78
CA ASP A 156 -21.14 -4.82 -7.29
C ASP A 156 -21.17 -6.35 -7.13
N THR A 157 -20.28 -7.06 -7.81
CA THR A 157 -20.17 -8.52 -7.78
C THR A 157 -18.84 -9.03 -7.22
N ALA A 158 -17.86 -8.15 -7.07
CA ALA A 158 -16.55 -8.45 -6.51
C ALA A 158 -16.58 -8.49 -4.98
N THR A 159 -15.57 -9.12 -4.39
CA THR A 159 -15.42 -9.22 -2.93
C THR A 159 -14.39 -8.20 -2.46
N LEU A 160 -14.74 -7.42 -1.43
CA LEU A 160 -13.79 -6.58 -0.70
C LEU A 160 -12.81 -7.47 0.07
N ILE A 161 -11.52 -7.39 -0.25
CA ILE A 161 -10.47 -8.19 0.40
C ILE A 161 -9.61 -7.39 1.37
N GLY A 162 -9.60 -6.06 1.29
CA GLY A 162 -8.85 -5.19 2.20
C GLY A 162 -8.66 -3.79 1.64
N GLU A 163 -7.57 -3.13 2.04
CA GLU A 163 -7.28 -1.75 1.67
C GLU A 163 -5.90 -1.60 1.01
N TRP A 164 -5.72 -0.52 0.26
CA TRP A 164 -4.41 -0.08 -0.22
C TRP A 164 -4.11 1.32 0.30
N GLU A 165 -2.83 1.63 0.48
CA GLU A 165 -2.38 2.95 0.91
C GLU A 165 -1.16 3.42 0.11
N ARG A 166 -0.98 4.72 -0.02
CA ARG A 166 0.21 5.31 -0.61
C ARG A 166 1.32 5.36 0.44
N PHE A 167 2.48 4.82 0.10
CA PHE A 167 3.68 4.99 0.89
C PHE A 167 4.04 6.47 0.97
N THR A 168 4.07 7.01 2.18
CA THR A 168 4.57 8.34 2.47
C THR A 168 5.84 8.18 3.30
N PRO A 169 7.04 8.50 2.78
CA PRO A 169 8.25 8.39 3.56
C PRO A 169 8.14 9.27 4.80
N THR A 170 8.22 8.67 5.98
CA THR A 170 8.28 9.42 7.23
C THR A 170 9.60 10.19 7.24
N THR A 171 9.54 11.51 7.14
CA THR A 171 10.71 12.35 7.40
C THR A 171 10.99 12.27 8.89
N THR A 172 11.87 11.36 9.31
CA THR A 172 12.46 11.42 10.66
C THR A 172 13.10 12.81 10.78
N PRO A 173 12.71 13.66 11.74
CA PRO A 173 13.37 14.94 11.94
C PRO A 173 14.84 14.65 12.24
N GLU A 174 15.77 15.21 11.46
CA GLU A 174 17.17 15.18 11.84
C GLU A 174 17.29 15.76 13.25
N PRO A 175 18.06 15.12 14.16
CA PRO A 175 18.30 15.70 15.48
C PRO A 175 18.93 17.07 15.25
N SER A 176 18.18 18.13 15.58
CA SER A 176 18.65 19.49 15.42
C SER A 176 19.98 19.63 16.14
N LEU A 177 20.99 20.17 15.46
CA LEU A 177 22.35 20.45 15.97
C LEU A 177 22.37 21.41 17.19
N LEU A 178 21.26 21.61 17.89
CA LEU A 178 21.11 22.46 19.07
C LEU A 178 22.00 22.01 20.25
N PHE A 179 22.52 20.79 20.23
CA PHE A 179 23.50 20.32 21.22
C PHE A 179 24.98 20.57 20.82
N ALA A 180 25.26 21.04 19.60
CA ALA A 180 26.63 21.33 19.17
C ALA A 180 27.20 22.66 19.72
N LEU A 181 26.37 23.50 20.37
CA LEU A 181 26.74 24.85 20.84
C LEU A 181 26.69 25.00 22.37
N ILE A 182 26.93 23.95 23.15
CA ILE A 182 27.13 24.07 24.62
C ILE A 182 28.53 23.54 25.06
N GLY A 183 29.35 23.06 24.12
CA GLY A 183 30.62 22.39 24.43
C GLY A 183 31.92 23.16 24.20
N PHE A 184 31.89 24.42 23.71
CA PHE A 184 33.13 25.14 23.31
C PHE A 184 33.29 26.55 23.90
N GLY A 185 32.75 26.79 25.09
CA GLY A 185 32.79 28.11 25.74
C GLY A 185 33.49 28.15 27.09
N ALA A 186 34.62 27.46 27.30
CA ALA A 186 35.29 27.51 28.61
C ALA A 186 36.81 27.28 28.64
N PHE A 187 37.61 27.63 27.63
CA PHE A 187 39.07 27.74 27.84
C PHE A 187 39.69 28.83 26.96
N GLY A 188 39.79 30.04 27.50
CA GLY A 188 40.55 31.09 26.85
C GLY A 188 40.36 32.47 27.47
N LEU A 189 40.83 32.68 28.70
CA LEU A 189 41.08 34.02 29.23
C LEU A 189 41.94 33.97 30.51
N PHE A 190 43.25 33.78 30.37
CA PHE A 190 44.22 34.39 31.29
C PHE A 190 45.52 34.70 30.54
N GLY A 191 45.55 35.90 29.97
CA GLY A 191 46.73 36.47 29.34
C GLY A 191 46.87 37.96 29.65
N LYS A 192 47.76 38.27 30.60
CA LYS A 192 48.58 39.49 30.78
C LYS A 192 47.94 40.85 31.14
N GLY A 193 48.51 41.49 32.18
CA GLY A 193 48.58 42.96 32.23
C GLY A 193 49.08 43.63 33.53
N LYS A 194 50.42 43.71 33.70
CA LYS A 194 51.24 44.81 34.30
C LYS A 194 50.74 45.58 35.55
N LYS A 195 51.55 45.57 36.62
CA LYS A 195 52.47 46.65 37.04
C LYS A 195 53.51 46.11 38.01
#